data_AF-A0A7R9J947-F1
#
_entry.id   AF-A0A7R9J947-F1
#
_cell.length_a   1.000
_cell.length_b   1.000
_cell.length_c   1.000
_cell.angle_alpha   90.00
_cell.angle_beta   90.00
_cell.angle_gamma   90.00
#
_symmetry.space_group_name_H-M   'P 1'
#
loop_
_entity.id
_entity.type
_entity.pdbx_description
1 polymer ?
#
loop_
_entity_poly.entity_id
_entity_poly.type
_entity_poly.pdbx_seq_one_letter_code
_entity_poly.pdbx_strand_id
1 'polypeptide(L)'
;MNCNENIPIYNYVSGPNTLTFQENTDVVIERILEVPSAQAIWYPWGLPFRSVFWYRVFAIFVHVIPGALLDIAFVIKGNPPICTQRYCKLVGATETVPTHPCVCPPSKWTEYR
;
A
#
# COMPACT_ATOMS: atom_id res chain seq x y z
N MET A 1 28.23 -12.91 -6.60
CA MET A 1 27.32 -13.53 -5.62
C MET A 1 27.94 -14.87 -5.23
N ASN A 2 28.32 -15.03 -3.96
CA ASN A 2 28.97 -16.22 -3.43
C ASN A 2 27.88 -17.20 -2.96
N CYS A 3 27.78 -18.37 -3.57
CA CYS A 3 26.66 -19.32 -3.37
C CYS A 3 26.75 -20.13 -2.06
N ASN A 4 27.66 -19.77 -1.14
CA ASN A 4 27.92 -20.46 0.12
C ASN A 4 27.53 -19.65 1.38
N GLU A 5 26.76 -18.57 1.23
CA GLU A 5 26.20 -17.88 2.39
C GLU A 5 25.08 -18.71 3.00
N ASN A 6 25.23 -19.02 4.29
CA ASN A 6 24.26 -19.76 5.10
C ASN A 6 22.97 -18.94 5.18
N ILE A 7 22.01 -19.23 4.30
CA ILE A 7 20.73 -18.49 4.23
C ILE A 7 19.93 -18.86 5.49
N PRO A 8 19.66 -17.91 6.41
CA PRO A 8 18.90 -18.22 7.60
C PRO A 8 17.48 -18.64 7.22
N ILE A 9 17.12 -19.89 7.52
CA ILE A 9 15.76 -20.41 7.35
C ILE A 9 14.97 -20.06 8.61
N TYR A 10 14.10 -19.07 8.50
CA TYR A 10 13.21 -18.69 9.60
C TYR A 10 11.99 -19.61 9.63
N ASN A 11 11.75 -20.26 10.77
CA ASN A 11 10.54 -21.05 11.01
C ASN A 11 9.42 -20.12 11.49
N TYR A 12 8.28 -20.13 10.78
CA TYR A 12 7.04 -19.50 11.25
C TYR A 12 6.27 -20.47 12.14
N VAL A 13 6.26 -20.22 13.44
CA VAL A 13 5.48 -21.01 14.41
C VAL A 13 4.22 -20.22 14.77
N SER A 14 3.06 -20.89 14.82
CA SER A 14 1.77 -20.34 15.25
C SER A 14 1.69 -20.06 16.76
N GLY A 15 2.80 -19.63 17.38
CA GLY A 15 2.88 -19.23 18.78
C GLY A 15 2.40 -17.79 18.99
N PRO A 16 2.30 -17.34 20.26
CA PRO A 16 2.02 -15.94 20.56
C PRO A 16 3.09 -15.07 19.91
N ASN A 17 2.66 -14.12 19.08
CA ASN A 17 3.58 -13.20 18.41
C ASN A 17 4.24 -12.30 19.45
N THR A 18 5.52 -12.54 19.73
CA THR A 18 6.31 -11.72 20.67
C THR A 18 6.62 -10.35 20.11
N LEU A 19 6.59 -10.20 18.78
CA LEU A 19 6.84 -8.96 18.09
C LEU A 19 5.57 -8.11 18.06
N THR A 20 5.64 -6.92 18.64
CA THR A 20 4.56 -5.95 18.51
C THR A 20 4.50 -5.41 17.09
N PHE A 21 3.31 -4.99 16.66
CA PHE A 21 3.15 -4.37 15.34
C PHE A 21 3.98 -3.09 15.20
N GLN A 22 4.23 -2.38 16.30
CA GLN A 22 5.09 -1.21 16.32
C GLN A 22 6.55 -1.58 16.04
N GLU A 23 7.12 -2.54 16.77
CA GLU A 23 8.50 -3.00 16.56
C GLU A 23 8.70 -3.53 15.13
N ASN A 24 7.73 -4.27 14.61
CA ASN A 24 7.75 -4.71 13.22
C ASN A 24 7.76 -3.51 12.24
N THR A 25 6.91 -2.51 12.50
CA THR A 25 6.80 -1.33 11.65
C THR A 25 8.10 -0.52 11.65
N ASP A 26 8.74 -0.36 12.81
CA ASP A 26 9.99 0.38 12.96
C ASP A 26 11.12 -0.26 12.13
N VAL A 27 11.28 -1.59 12.24
CA VAL A 27 12.27 -2.35 11.45
C VAL A 27 11.97 -2.30 9.95
N VAL A 28 10.69 -2.43 9.56
CA VAL A 28 10.29 -2.39 8.15
C VAL A 28 10.53 -1.00 7.57
N ILE A 29 10.19 0.07 8.28
CA ILE A 29 10.41 1.45 7.83
C ILE A 29 11.91 1.68 7.63
N GLU A 30 12.77 1.31 8.58
CA GLU A 30 14.22 1.46 8.42
C GLU A 30 14.73 0.78 7.14
N ARG A 31 14.28 -0.46 6.88
CA ARG A 31 14.77 -1.24 5.75
C ARG A 31 14.21 -0.81 4.40
N ILE A 32 12.93 -0.44 4.34
CA ILE A 32 12.27 -0.09 3.07
C ILE A 32 12.80 1.23 2.48
N LEU A 33 13.44 2.07 3.30
CA LEU A 33 14.14 3.27 2.84
C LEU A 33 15.40 2.97 2.03
N GLU A 34 16.04 1.82 2.24
CA GLU A 34 17.27 1.43 1.53
C GLU A 34 17.00 1.10 0.05
N VAL A 35 15.81 0.59 -0.27
CA VAL A 35 15.43 0.17 -1.62
C VAL A 35 14.02 0.66 -1.93
N PRO A 36 13.85 1.98 -2.16
CA PRO A 36 12.53 2.53 -2.46
C PRO A 36 12.04 2.04 -3.82
N SER A 37 10.75 1.73 -3.92
CA SER A 37 10.14 1.43 -5.22
C SER A 37 10.14 2.68 -6.10
N ALA A 38 10.63 2.56 -7.33
CA ALA A 38 10.57 3.65 -8.31
C ALA A 38 9.14 4.10 -8.65
N GLN A 39 8.14 3.27 -8.32
CA GLN A 39 6.71 3.55 -8.52
C GLN A 39 6.02 4.05 -7.24
N ALA A 40 6.75 4.24 -6.14
CA ALA A 40 6.21 4.78 -4.91
C ALA A 40 5.90 6.27 -5.08
N ILE A 41 4.62 6.62 -5.01
CA ILE A 41 4.16 8.02 -5.00
C ILE A 41 4.48 8.66 -3.63
N TRP A 42 4.38 7.86 -2.58
CA TRP A 42 4.62 8.26 -1.20
C TRP A 42 5.85 7.55 -0.67
N TYR A 43 6.68 8.27 0.08
CA TYR A 43 7.74 7.64 0.83
C TYR A 43 7.12 6.77 1.94
N PRO A 44 7.59 5.53 2.14
CA PRO A 44 7.00 4.61 3.09
C PRO A 44 7.17 5.14 4.52
N TRP A 45 6.08 5.63 5.07
CA TRP A 45 5.94 6.08 6.45
C TRP A 45 4.50 5.80 6.89
N GLY A 46 4.31 5.50 8.17
CA GLY A 46 2.99 5.19 8.71
C GLY A 46 2.97 5.29 10.22
N LEU A 47 1.79 5.53 10.77
CA LEU A 47 1.53 5.49 12.20
C LEU A 47 0.65 4.28 12.52
N PRO A 48 1.06 3.40 13.44
CA PRO A 48 0.20 2.31 13.88
C PRO A 48 -0.95 2.88 14.72
N PHE A 49 -2.20 2.58 14.32
CA PHE A 49 -3.39 3.00 15.06
C PHE A 49 -4.01 1.81 15.80
N ARG A 50 -4.28 1.98 17.09
CA ARG A 50 -4.99 0.97 17.90
C ARG A 50 -6.48 0.87 17.55
N SER A 51 -7.06 1.94 17.02
CA SER A 51 -8.49 2.00 16.68
C SER A 51 -8.68 2.11 15.17
N VAL A 52 -9.55 1.25 14.63
CA VAL A 52 -9.95 1.26 13.22
C VAL A 52 -10.63 2.58 12.83
N PHE A 53 -11.33 3.21 13.77
CA PHE A 53 -11.98 4.51 13.52
C PHE A 53 -10.92 5.58 13.20
N TRP A 54 -9.91 5.73 14.06
CA TRP A 54 -8.84 6.71 13.85
C TRP A 54 -8.01 6.40 12.62
N TYR A 55 -7.72 5.12 12.36
CA TYR A 55 -7.08 4.69 11.13
C TYR A 55 -7.84 5.17 9.89
N ARG A 56 -9.16 4.96 9.83
CA ARG A 56 -9.99 5.38 8.69
C ARG A 56 -9.99 6.89 8.50
N VAL A 57 -10.12 7.65 9.60
CA VAL A 57 -10.07 9.12 9.55
C VAL A 57 -8.74 9.59 8.99
N PHE A 58 -7.61 9.13 9.55
CA PHE A 58 -6.28 9.52 9.07
C PHE A 58 -6.00 9.04 7.65
N ALA A 59 -6.43 7.83 7.27
CA ALA A 59 -6.27 7.33 5.91
C ALA A 59 -6.96 8.23 4.88
N ILE A 60 -8.12 8.81 5.19
CA ILE A 60 -8.78 9.77 4.30
C ILE A 60 -7.89 11.01 4.10
N PHE A 61 -7.36 11.58 5.18
CA PHE A 61 -6.56 12.81 5.11
C PHE A 61 -5.16 12.61 4.51
N VAL A 62 -4.50 11.49 4.79
CA VAL A 62 -3.11 11.23 4.39
C VAL A 62 -3.02 10.57 3.01
N HIS A 63 -4.03 9.76 2.63
CA HIS A 63 -3.97 8.97 1.41
C HIS A 63 -5.03 9.38 0.39
N VAL A 64 -6.30 9.48 0.79
CA VAL A 64 -7.40 9.70 -0.16
C VAL A 64 -7.39 11.14 -0.71
N ILE A 65 -7.36 12.15 0.17
CA ILE A 65 -7.38 13.56 -0.24
C ILE A 65 -6.14 13.90 -1.10
N PRO A 66 -4.89 13.57 -0.69
CA PRO A 66 -3.72 13.88 -1.49
C PRO A 66 -3.68 13.09 -2.80
N GLY A 67 -4.10 11.83 -2.80
CA GLY A 67 -4.23 11.03 -4.01
C GLY A 67 -5.24 11.58 -5.01
N ALA A 68 -6.40 12.06 -4.53
CA ALA A 68 -7.40 12.70 -5.37
C ALA A 68 -6.91 14.03 -5.96
N LEU A 69 -6.16 14.83 -5.19
CA LEU A 69 -5.54 16.07 -5.70
C LEU A 69 -4.51 15.78 -6.80
N LEU A 70 -3.68 14.75 -6.63
CA LEU A 70 -2.74 14.31 -7.67
C LEU A 70 -3.47 13.84 -8.92
N ASP A 71 -4.55 13.07 -8.77
CA ASP A 71 -5.35 12.60 -9.89
C ASP A 71 -6.02 13.75 -10.65
N ILE A 72 -6.53 14.76 -9.93
CA ILE A 72 -7.04 16.00 -10.56
C ILE A 72 -5.94 16.68 -11.37
N ALA A 73 -4.73 16.80 -10.83
CA ALA A 73 -3.61 17.38 -11.54
C ALA A 73 -3.21 16.58 -12.79
N PHE A 74 -3.29 15.24 -12.74
CA PHE A 74 -3.07 14.38 -13.91
C PHE A 74 -4.16 14.56 -14.98
N VAL A 75 -5.42 14.58 -14.56
CA VAL A 75 -6.57 14.77 -15.47
C VAL A 75 -6.51 16.13 -16.17
N ILE A 76 -6.14 17.20 -15.46
CA ILE A 76 -5.94 18.53 -16.06
C ILE A 76 -4.84 18.48 -17.12
N LYS A 77 -3.80 17.65 -16.95
CA LYS A 77 -2.73 17.43 -17.93
C LYS A 77 -3.10 16.42 -19.03
N GLY A 78 -4.34 15.95 -19.09
CA GLY A 78 -4.81 14.95 -20.06
C GLY A 78 -4.36 13.52 -19.76
N ASN A 79 -3.82 13.25 -18.58
CA ASN A 79 -3.40 11.92 -18.15
C ASN A 79 -4.51 11.24 -17.33
N PRO A 80 -4.61 9.90 -17.34
CA PRO A 80 -5.60 9.20 -16.53
C PRO A 80 -5.25 9.29 -15.03
N PRO A 81 -6.25 9.22 -14.14
CA PRO A 81 -6.04 9.20 -12.69
C PRO A 81 -5.32 7.91 -12.28
N ILE A 82 -4.22 8.00 -11.54
CA ILE A 82 -3.36 6.86 -11.16
C ILE A 82 -3.66 6.40 -9.73
N CYS A 83 -3.86 7.33 -8.79
CA CYS A 83 -3.99 7.04 -7.37
C CYS A 83 -5.31 6.31 -7.08
N THR A 84 -6.41 6.84 -7.58
CA THR A 84 -7.76 6.27 -7.39
C THR A 84 -7.85 4.86 -7.97
N GLN A 85 -7.27 4.64 -9.17
CA GLN A 85 -7.21 3.29 -9.76
C GLN A 85 -6.43 2.31 -8.89
N ARG A 86 -5.31 2.74 -8.29
CA ARG A 86 -4.52 1.90 -7.38
C ARG A 86 -5.28 1.58 -6.09
N TYR A 87 -5.93 2.56 -5.46
CA TYR A 87 -6.78 2.31 -4.28
C TYR A 87 -7.90 1.33 -4.59
N CYS A 88 -8.53 1.48 -5.75
CA CYS A 88 -9.54 0.56 -6.25
C CYS A 88 -9.06 -0.91 -6.30
N LYS A 89 -7.84 -1.13 -6.80
CA LYS A 89 -7.21 -2.46 -6.83
C LYS A 89 -6.86 -2.98 -5.44
N LEU A 90 -6.36 -2.13 -4.55
CA LEU A 90 -6.05 -2.51 -3.18
C LEU A 90 -7.31 -2.93 -2.42
N VAL A 91 -8.38 -2.16 -2.56
CA VAL A 91 -9.68 -2.48 -1.97
C VAL A 91 -10.23 -3.78 -2.55
N GLY A 92 -10.24 -3.92 -3.88
CA GLY A 92 -10.68 -5.18 -4.53
C GLY A 92 -9.85 -6.41 -4.13
N ALA A 93 -8.55 -6.26 -3.86
CA ALA A 93 -7.70 -7.35 -3.35
C ALA A 93 -8.03 -7.73 -1.90
N THR A 94 -8.54 -6.80 -1.10
CA THR A 94 -8.98 -7.04 0.28
C THR A 94 -10.42 -7.57 0.40
N GLU A 95 -11.22 -7.47 -0.67
CA GLU A 95 -12.64 -7.85 -0.72
C GLU A 95 -12.88 -9.35 -0.98
N THR A 96 -12.17 -10.26 -0.31
CA THR A 96 -12.66 -11.65 -0.15
C THR A 96 -13.80 -11.75 0.86
N VAL A 97 -14.21 -10.63 1.50
CA VAL A 97 -15.46 -10.48 2.24
C VAL A 97 -16.29 -9.37 1.58
N PRO A 98 -17.47 -9.70 1.00
CA PRO A 98 -18.21 -8.77 0.17
C PRO A 98 -18.98 -7.80 1.07
N THR A 99 -18.61 -6.52 1.10
CA THR A 99 -19.51 -5.52 1.69
C THR A 99 -19.87 -4.36 0.78
N HIS A 100 -19.10 -3.94 -0.23
CA HIS A 100 -19.62 -3.03 -1.27
C HIS A 100 -18.84 -3.18 -2.58
N PRO A 101 -19.50 -3.21 -3.76
CA PRO A 101 -18.79 -3.28 -5.03
C PRO A 101 -18.20 -1.91 -5.37
N CYS A 102 -16.91 -1.74 -5.12
CA CYS A 102 -16.15 -0.66 -5.75
C CYS A 102 -16.03 -1.00 -7.24
N VAL A 103 -17.00 -0.58 -8.07
CA VAL A 103 -16.93 -0.78 -9.54
C VAL A 103 -15.85 0.15 -10.09
N CYS A 104 -14.62 -0.34 -10.18
CA CYS A 104 -13.54 0.36 -10.83
C CYS A 104 -13.82 0.38 -12.34
N PRO A 105 -13.86 1.55 -13.00
CA PRO A 105 -14.05 1.59 -14.43
C PRO A 105 -12.89 0.83 -15.11
N PRO A 106 -13.16 0.01 -16.13
CA PRO A 106 -12.13 -0.75 -16.81
C PRO A 106 -11.05 0.20 -17.31
N SER A 107 -9.81 -0.06 -16.91
CA SER A 107 -8.68 0.75 -17.35
C SER A 107 -8.53 0.57 -18.87
N LYS A 108 -8.65 1.65 -19.64
CA LYS A 108 -8.53 1.66 -21.12
C LYS A 108 -7.16 1.23 -21.68
N TRP A 109 -6.29 0.67 -20.85
CA TRP A 109 -4.95 0.20 -21.22
C TRP A 109 -4.91 -1.19 -21.87
N THR A 110 -6.06 -1.84 -22.07
CA THR A 110 -6.15 -3.12 -22.80
C THR A 110 -6.24 -2.97 -24.32
N GLU A 111 -6.30 -1.75 -24.86
CA GLU A 111 -6.44 -1.50 -26.31
C GLU A 111 -5.14 -1.09 -27.03
N TYR A 112 -4.03 -0.91 -26.32
CA TYR A 112 -2.73 -0.57 -26.94
C TYR A 112 -1.64 -1.56 -26.53
N ARG A 113 -1.82 -2.84 -26.89
CA ARG A 113 -0.73 -3.81 -26.97
C ARG A 113 -0.63 -4.35 -28.38
#